data_AF-A0A952UUP0-F1
#
_entry.id   AF-A0A952UUP0-F1
#
_cell.length_a   1.000
_cell.length_b   1.000
_cell.length_c   1.000
_cell.angle_alpha   90.00
_cell.angle_beta   90.00
_cell.angle_gamma   90.00
#
_symmetry.space_group_name_H-M   'P 1'
#
loop_
_entity.id
_entity.type
_entity.pdbx_description
1 polymer ?
#
loop_
_entity_poly.entity_id
_entity_poly.type
_entity_poly.pdbx_seq_one_letter_code
_entity_poly.pdbx_strand_id
1 'polypeptide(L)'
;MSPLPAVLVSLHVLADLLWVGSIVAVAFILGRSTPEPKVRGELAYSVYKKLANPAFLLAFTLGMAQLVMNVSYYFKATKFMHGKLLFALFVIGLHHVIGARARKMAQGEKAEAGPAPAMGWALLACAGVAAALALVKPF
;
A
#
# COMPACT_ATOMS: atom_id res chain seq x y z
N MET A 1 8.72 -8.51 29.57
CA MET A 1 8.08 -8.70 28.25
C MET A 1 9.15 -8.47 27.19
N SER A 2 9.34 -9.40 26.23
CA SER A 2 10.35 -9.23 25.18
C SER A 2 10.04 -8.00 24.31
N PRO A 3 11.02 -7.17 23.90
CA PRO A 3 10.78 -5.98 23.08
C PRO A 3 10.40 -6.31 21.63
N LEU A 4 10.61 -7.55 21.19
CA LEU A 4 10.45 -8.00 19.81
C LEU A 4 9.08 -7.68 19.19
N PRO A 5 7.92 -7.92 19.86
CA PRO A 5 6.61 -7.59 19.28
C PRO A 5 6.43 -6.09 19.03
N ALA A 6 6.91 -5.24 19.94
CA ALA A 6 6.80 -3.78 19.80
C ALA A 6 7.66 -3.25 18.66
N VAL A 7 8.86 -3.83 18.46
CA VAL A 7 9.74 -3.49 17.33
C VAL A 7 9.09 -3.89 16.00
N LEU A 8 8.54 -5.11 15.90
CA LEU A 8 7.87 -5.57 14.68
C LEU A 8 6.67 -4.69 14.31
N VAL A 9 5.82 -4.34 15.29
CA VAL A 9 4.69 -3.42 15.09
C VAL A 9 5.18 -2.06 14.60
N SER A 10 6.21 -1.50 15.26
CA SER A 10 6.76 -0.19 14.90
C SER A 10 7.31 -0.19 13.47
N LEU A 11 8.09 -1.20 13.10
CA LEU A 11 8.63 -1.33 11.75
C LEU A 11 7.52 -1.54 10.71
N HIS A 12 6.48 -2.31 11.03
CA HIS A 12 5.34 -2.53 10.14
C HIS A 12 4.60 -1.23 9.85
N VAL A 13 4.29 -0.46 10.90
CA VAL A 13 3.61 0.85 10.76
C VAL A 13 4.47 1.84 9.97
N LEU A 14 5.78 1.91 10.23
CA LEU A 14 6.69 2.76 9.46
C LEU A 14 6.72 2.36 7.97
N ALA A 15 6.78 1.07 7.69
CA ALA A 15 6.75 0.55 6.33
C ALA A 15 5.41 0.85 5.64
N ASP A 16 4.28 0.71 6.33
CA ASP A 16 2.94 1.06 5.83
C ASP A 16 2.83 2.54 5.48
N LEU A 17 3.33 3.44 6.34
CA LEU A 17 3.32 4.89 6.06
C LEU A 17 4.11 5.24 4.80
N LEU A 18 5.32 4.68 4.66
CA LEU A 18 6.14 4.87 3.46
C LEU A 18 5.47 4.27 2.22
N TRP A 19 4.90 3.08 2.34
CA TRP A 19 4.23 2.39 1.26
C TRP A 19 2.99 3.14 0.77
N VAL A 20 2.05 3.46 1.67
CA VAL A 20 0.79 4.14 1.34
C VAL A 20 1.07 5.55 0.81
N GLY A 21 1.94 6.31 1.48
CA GLY A 21 2.28 7.66 1.03
C GLY A 21 2.90 7.68 -0.37
N SER A 22 3.86 6.80 -0.63
CA SER A 22 4.53 6.75 -1.93
C SER A 22 3.63 6.25 -3.05
N ILE A 23 2.77 5.25 -2.84
CA ILE A 23 1.86 4.77 -3.89
C ILE A 23 0.74 5.77 -4.21
N VAL A 24 0.27 6.52 -3.21
CA VAL A 24 -0.65 7.65 -3.42
C VAL A 24 0.03 8.75 -4.22
N ALA A 25 1.31 9.05 -3.93
CA ALA A 25 2.09 9.99 -4.74
C ALA A 25 2.21 9.51 -6.20
N VAL A 26 2.51 8.23 -6.45
CA VAL A 26 2.52 7.64 -7.80
C VAL A 26 1.18 7.88 -8.50
N ALA A 27 0.06 7.58 -7.84
CA ALA A 27 -1.28 7.75 -8.39
C ALA A 27 -1.57 9.21 -8.82
N PHE A 28 -1.17 10.18 -7.99
CA PHE A 28 -1.35 11.59 -8.29
C PHE A 28 -0.36 12.15 -9.31
N ILE A 29 0.89 11.67 -9.32
CA ILE A 29 1.86 12.01 -10.37
C ILE A 29 1.28 11.61 -11.73
N LEU A 30 0.74 10.38 -11.85
CA LEU A 30 0.13 9.92 -13.11
C LEU A 30 -1.01 10.83 -13.56
N GLY A 31 -1.82 11.36 -12.65
CA GLY A 31 -2.97 12.21 -12.97
C GLY A 31 -2.67 13.67 -13.31
N ARG A 32 -1.42 14.12 -13.20
CA ARG A 32 -1.07 15.51 -13.56
C ARG A 32 -1.11 15.70 -15.06
N SER A 33 -1.79 16.72 -15.56
CA SER A 33 -1.71 17.11 -16.97
C SER A 33 -0.31 17.62 -17.30
N THR A 34 0.37 16.96 -18.24
CA THR A 34 1.69 17.37 -18.75
C THR A 34 1.68 17.22 -20.27
N PRO A 35 2.47 18.03 -21.00
CA PRO A 35 2.65 17.85 -22.45
C PRO A 35 3.31 16.51 -22.82
N GLU A 36 4.08 15.92 -21.90
CA GLU A 36 4.84 14.69 -22.11
C GLU A 36 4.40 13.56 -21.15
N PRO A 37 3.40 12.74 -21.56
CA PRO A 37 2.88 11.65 -20.73
C PRO A 37 3.92 10.59 -20.33
N LYS A 38 4.91 10.35 -21.20
CA LYS A 38 5.96 9.35 -20.97
C LYS A 38 6.87 9.75 -19.81
N VAL A 39 7.36 10.99 -19.79
CA VAL A 39 8.22 11.52 -18.71
C VAL A 39 7.51 11.45 -17.36
N ARG A 40 6.22 11.78 -17.32
CA ARG A 40 5.36 11.61 -16.13
C ARG A 40 5.27 10.15 -15.71
N GLY A 41 5.09 9.24 -16.66
CA GLY A 41 5.09 7.79 -16.43
C GLY A 41 6.42 7.29 -15.85
N GLU A 42 7.56 7.74 -16.40
CA GLU A 42 8.90 7.39 -15.92
C GLU A 42 9.14 7.86 -14.48
N LEU A 43 8.75 9.09 -14.15
CA LEU A 43 8.83 9.61 -12.79
C LEU A 43 7.98 8.77 -11.83
N ALA A 44 6.70 8.56 -12.17
CA ALA A 44 5.78 7.75 -11.37
C ALA A 44 6.31 6.31 -11.18
N TYR A 45 6.84 5.70 -12.23
CA TYR A 45 7.36 4.34 -12.19
C TYR A 45 8.67 4.24 -11.40
N SER A 46 9.51 5.29 -11.45
CA SER A 46 10.71 5.40 -10.63
C SER A 46 10.37 5.43 -9.14
N VAL A 47 9.40 6.24 -8.73
CA VAL A 47 8.89 6.27 -7.34
C VAL A 47 8.30 4.91 -6.95
N TYR A 48 7.53 4.28 -7.84
CA TYR A 48 6.98 2.95 -7.60
C TYR A 48 8.10 1.91 -7.35
N LYS A 49 9.07 1.80 -8.26
CA LYS A 49 10.14 0.79 -8.19
C LYS A 49 11.08 1.00 -7.01
N LYS A 50 11.45 2.25 -6.72
CA LYS A 50 12.51 2.58 -5.76
C LYS A 50 11.99 2.77 -4.33
N LEU A 51 10.71 3.11 -4.17
CA LEU A 51 10.14 3.42 -2.86
C LEU A 51 8.89 2.60 -2.56
N ALA A 52 7.85 2.69 -3.40
CA ALA A 52 6.56 2.08 -3.06
C ALA A 52 6.62 0.55 -2.99
N ASN A 53 7.27 -0.10 -3.95
CA ASN A 53 7.35 -1.55 -4.00
C ASN A 53 8.27 -2.13 -2.90
N PRO A 54 9.48 -1.58 -2.62
CA PRO A 54 10.28 -2.00 -1.48
C PRO A 54 9.57 -1.80 -0.14
N ALA A 55 8.89 -0.66 0.05
CA ALA A 55 8.13 -0.39 1.28
C ALA A 55 6.95 -1.36 1.42
N PHE A 56 6.24 -1.67 0.34
CA PHE A 56 5.20 -2.71 0.32
C PHE A 56 5.75 -4.06 0.77
N LEU A 57 6.86 -4.52 0.19
CA LEU A 57 7.44 -5.82 0.53
C LEU A 57 7.83 -5.87 2.02
N LEU A 58 8.39 -4.78 2.55
CA LEU A 58 8.73 -4.68 3.97
C LEU A 58 7.47 -4.71 4.85
N ALA A 59 6.45 -3.91 4.52
CA ALA A 59 5.19 -3.89 5.25
C ALA A 59 4.51 -5.26 5.23
N PHE A 60 4.39 -5.88 4.05
CA PHE A 60 3.76 -7.17 3.85
C PHE A 60 4.47 -8.28 4.64
N THR A 61 5.80 -8.34 4.57
CA THR A 61 6.57 -9.36 5.30
C THR A 61 6.46 -9.21 6.82
N LEU A 62 6.50 -7.98 7.33
CA LEU A 62 6.32 -7.71 8.77
C LEU A 62 4.89 -7.99 9.24
N GLY A 63 3.87 -7.67 8.44
CA GLY A 63 2.47 -7.99 8.73
C GLY A 63 2.22 -9.50 8.73
N MET A 64 2.79 -10.22 7.75
CA MET A 64 2.73 -11.68 7.69
C MET A 64 3.45 -12.34 8.87
N ALA A 65 4.63 -11.85 9.25
CA ALA A 65 5.36 -12.35 10.40
C ALA A 65 4.52 -12.22 11.68
N GLN A 66 3.90 -11.06 11.91
CA GLN A 66 3.00 -10.84 13.06
C GLN A 66 1.80 -11.79 13.05
N LEU A 67 1.20 -12.01 11.88
CA LEU A 67 0.05 -12.91 11.72
C LEU A 67 0.42 -14.37 12.05
N VAL A 68 1.55 -14.84 11.52
CA VAL A 68 2.03 -16.22 11.70
C VAL A 68 2.47 -16.48 13.15
N MET A 69 3.07 -15.50 13.82
CA MET A 69 3.48 -15.65 15.22
C MET A 69 2.30 -15.81 16.18
N ASN A 70 1.07 -15.41 15.79
CA ASN A 70 -0.10 -15.43 16.66
C ASN A 70 -1.40 -15.88 15.94
N VAL A 71 -1.31 -16.88 15.06
CA VAL A 71 -2.45 -17.33 14.20
C VAL A 71 -3.70 -17.64 15.02
N SER A 72 -3.57 -18.40 16.11
CA SER A 72 -4.73 -18.79 16.93
C SER A 72 -5.40 -17.58 17.58
N TYR A 73 -4.63 -16.56 17.97
CA TYR A 73 -5.17 -15.32 18.53
C TYR A 73 -5.91 -14.52 17.46
N TYR A 74 -5.28 -14.30 16.29
CA TYR A 74 -5.85 -13.46 15.23
C TYR A 74 -7.04 -14.08 14.49
N PHE A 75 -7.16 -15.41 14.40
CA PHE A 75 -8.27 -16.03 13.68
C PHE A 75 -9.36 -16.61 14.59
N LYS A 76 -9.08 -16.89 15.87
CA LYS A 76 -10.08 -17.46 16.80
C LYS A 76 -10.55 -16.47 17.85
N ALA A 77 -9.68 -15.59 18.36
CA ALA A 77 -10.04 -14.65 19.42
C ALA A 77 -10.58 -13.31 18.89
N THR A 78 -10.17 -12.89 17.69
CA THR A 78 -10.51 -11.56 17.16
C THR A 78 -11.47 -11.66 15.97
N LYS A 79 -12.70 -11.15 16.13
CA LYS A 79 -13.74 -11.20 15.07
C LYS A 79 -13.47 -10.23 13.90
N PHE A 80 -12.51 -9.32 14.05
CA PHE A 80 -12.27 -8.21 13.12
C PHE A 80 -11.13 -8.46 12.13
N MET A 81 -10.42 -9.59 12.25
CA MET A 81 -9.27 -9.89 11.39
C MET A 81 -9.64 -10.02 9.91
N HIS A 82 -10.81 -10.59 9.62
CA HIS A 82 -11.33 -10.70 8.25
C HIS A 82 -11.51 -9.34 7.58
N GLY A 83 -12.02 -8.34 8.30
CA GLY A 83 -12.16 -6.98 7.80
C GLY A 83 -10.80 -6.33 7.52
N LYS A 84 -9.86 -6.44 8.46
CA LYS A 84 -8.49 -5.92 8.29
C LYS A 84 -7.82 -6.53 7.04
N LEU A 85 -7.90 -7.85 6.88
CA LEU A 85 -7.33 -8.55 5.73
C LEU A 85 -8.02 -8.19 4.42
N LEU A 86 -9.35 -8.03 4.42
CA LEU A 86 -10.09 -7.62 3.24
C LEU A 86 -9.60 -6.25 2.73
N PHE A 87 -9.52 -5.25 3.60
CA PHE A 87 -9.02 -3.93 3.21
C PHE A 87 -7.53 -3.96 2.82
N ALA A 88 -6.71 -4.76 3.50
CA ALA A 88 -5.31 -4.96 3.12
C ALA A 88 -5.20 -5.52 1.69
N LEU A 89 -5.99 -6.54 1.34
CA LEU A 89 -6.02 -7.10 -0.01
C LEU A 89 -6.45 -6.07 -1.06
N PHE A 90 -7.45 -5.23 -0.76
CA PHE A 90 -7.83 -4.13 -1.65
C PHE A 90 -6.68 -3.13 -1.87
N VAL A 91 -5.99 -2.71 -0.81
CA VAL A 91 -4.82 -1.82 -0.90
C VAL A 91 -3.71 -2.44 -1.73
N ILE A 92 -3.42 -3.73 -1.54
CA ILE A 92 -2.43 -4.49 -2.31
C ILE A 92 -2.82 -4.56 -3.79
N GLY A 93 -4.09 -4.85 -4.09
CA GLY A 93 -4.60 -4.89 -5.46
C GLY A 93 -4.45 -3.54 -6.15
N LEU A 94 -4.90 -2.46 -5.50
CA LEU A 94 -4.77 -1.10 -6.01
C LEU A 94 -3.29 -0.71 -6.20
N HIS A 95 -2.39 -1.08 -5.28
CA HIS A 95 -0.96 -0.84 -5.40
C HIS A 95 -0.38 -1.41 -6.71
N HIS A 96 -0.69 -2.67 -7.02
CA HIS A 96 -0.19 -3.31 -8.24
C HIS A 96 -0.82 -2.74 -9.51
N VAL A 97 -2.11 -2.40 -9.47
CA VAL A 97 -2.80 -1.78 -10.62
C VAL A 97 -2.22 -0.38 -10.92
N ILE A 98 -1.98 0.44 -9.89
CA ILE A 98 -1.33 1.75 -10.04
C ILE A 98 0.10 1.58 -10.57
N GLY A 99 0.88 0.65 -10.00
CA GLY A 99 2.24 0.36 -10.45
C GLY A 99 2.30 -0.12 -11.90
N ALA A 100 1.39 -1.00 -12.32
CA ALA A 100 1.28 -1.47 -13.70
C ALA A 100 0.95 -0.34 -14.67
N ARG A 101 0.09 0.61 -14.27
CA ARG A 101 -0.20 1.81 -15.07
C ARG A 101 1.02 2.71 -15.20
N ALA A 102 1.74 2.96 -14.10
CA ALA A 102 2.99 3.72 -14.15
C ALA A 102 4.00 3.09 -15.10
N ARG A 103 4.17 1.76 -15.03
CA ARG A 103 5.04 1.01 -15.95
C ARG A 103 4.65 1.20 -17.41
N LYS A 104 3.37 0.98 -17.76
CA LYS A 104 2.87 1.13 -19.13
C LYS A 104 3.06 2.55 -19.67
N MET A 105 2.86 3.57 -18.83
CA MET A 105 3.10 4.96 -19.23
C MET A 105 4.59 5.27 -19.41
N ALA A 106 5.45 4.76 -18.54
CA ALA A 106 6.91 4.89 -18.69
C ALA A 106 7.42 4.24 -19.99
N GLN A 107 6.80 3.14 -20.41
CA GLN A 107 7.12 2.43 -21.65
C GLN A 107 6.52 3.08 -22.90
N GLY A 108 5.68 4.12 -22.76
CA GLY A 108 4.97 4.73 -23.89
C GLY A 108 3.79 3.90 -24.41
N GLU A 109 3.45 2.79 -23.77
CA GLU A 109 2.31 1.93 -24.12
C GLU A 109 0.95 2.57 -23.77
N LYS A 110 0.98 3.66 -22.99
CA LYS A 110 -0.21 4.39 -22.56
C LYS A 110 0.10 5.87 -22.36
N ALA A 111 -0.71 6.76 -22.94
CA ALA A 111 -0.62 8.21 -22.70
C ALA A 111 -1.48 8.65 -21.50
N GLU A 112 -2.64 8.04 -21.32
CA GLU A 112 -3.62 8.49 -20.33
C GLU A 112 -3.45 7.81 -18.96
N ALA A 113 -3.54 8.62 -17.90
CA ALA A 113 -3.57 8.14 -16.52
C ALA A 113 -4.80 7.25 -16.24
N GLY A 114 -5.93 7.59 -16.88
CA GLY A 114 -7.25 7.05 -16.58
C GLY A 114 -7.62 7.27 -15.10
N PRO A 115 -8.26 6.29 -14.43
CA PRO A 115 -8.71 6.45 -13.03
C PRO A 115 -7.58 6.43 -11.98
N ALA A 116 -6.31 6.60 -12.34
CA ALA A 116 -5.20 6.49 -11.38
C ALA A 116 -5.36 7.40 -10.14
N PRO A 117 -5.75 8.68 -10.25
CA PRO A 117 -5.99 9.53 -9.08
C PRO A 117 -7.14 9.04 -8.20
N ALA A 118 -8.24 8.59 -8.81
CA ALA A 118 -9.37 8.03 -8.09
C ALA A 118 -8.99 6.74 -7.35
N MET A 119 -8.14 5.90 -7.98
CA MET A 119 -7.56 4.71 -7.34
C MET A 119 -6.66 5.10 -6.17
N GLY A 120 -5.90 6.20 -6.26
CA GLY A 120 -5.11 6.75 -5.15
C GLY A 120 -5.97 7.13 -3.95
N TRP A 121 -7.09 7.84 -4.18
CA TRP A 121 -8.05 8.17 -3.13
C TRP A 121 -8.72 6.92 -2.54
N ALA A 122 -9.13 5.97 -3.38
CA ALA A 122 -9.71 4.71 -2.92
C ALA A 122 -8.73 3.90 -2.07
N LEU A 123 -7.44 3.88 -2.47
CA LEU A 123 -6.37 3.24 -1.72
C LEU A 123 -6.21 3.90 -0.35
N LEU A 124 -6.15 5.24 -0.30
CA LEU A 124 -6.02 5.99 0.95
C LEU A 124 -7.21 5.76 1.88
N ALA A 125 -8.43 5.73 1.34
CA ALA A 125 -9.64 5.41 2.11
C ALA A 125 -9.58 3.99 2.69
N CYS A 126 -9.22 2.98 1.88
CA CYS A 126 -9.09 1.61 2.35
C CYS A 126 -7.99 1.45 3.41
N ALA A 127 -6.84 2.08 3.21
CA ALA A 127 -5.75 2.10 4.18
C ALA A 127 -6.16 2.78 5.49
N GLY A 128 -6.90 3.90 5.41
CA GLY A 128 -7.46 4.59 6.57
C GLY A 128 -8.44 3.71 7.36
N VAL A 129 -9.32 2.97 6.68
CA VAL A 129 -10.23 2.02 7.34
C VAL A 129 -9.46 0.87 8.00
N ALA A 130 -8.46 0.30 7.32
CA ALA A 130 -7.62 -0.74 7.89
C ALA A 130 -6.88 -0.26 9.15
N ALA A 131 -6.33 0.95 9.13
CA ALA A 131 -5.68 1.59 10.26
C ALA A 131 -6.67 1.87 11.41
N ALA A 132 -7.87 2.38 11.11
CA ALA A 132 -8.91 2.62 12.11
C ALA A 132 -9.34 1.32 12.81
N LEU A 133 -9.51 0.22 12.05
CA LEU A 133 -9.79 -1.10 12.61
C LEU A 133 -8.64 -1.61 13.50
N ALA A 134 -7.40 -1.21 13.23
CA ALA A 134 -6.26 -1.52 14.09
C ALA A 134 -6.26 -0.70 15.40
N LEU A 135 -6.73 0.56 15.37
CA LEU A 135 -6.75 1.45 16.53
C LEU A 135 -7.93 1.22 17.48
N VAL A 136 -9.15 0.99 16.96
CA VAL A 136 -10.36 0.85 17.80
C VAL A 136 -10.29 -0.40 18.68
N LYS A 137 -9.65 -1.46 18.18
CA LYS A 137 -9.34 -2.67 18.94
C LYS A 137 -7.95 -3.15 18.53
N PRO A 138 -6.90 -2.62 19.18
CA PRO A 138 -5.56 -3.13 18.99
C PRO A 138 -5.58 -4.55 19.54
N PHE A 139 -5.31 -5.51 18.66
CA PHE A 139 -5.29 -6.96 18.94
C PHE A 139 -6.70 -7.56 19.08
#